data_AF-A7Z1I7-F1
#
_entry.id   AF-A7Z1I7-F1
#
_cell.length_a   1.000
_cell.length_b   1.000
_cell.length_c   1.000
_cell.angle_alpha   90.00
_cell.angle_beta   90.00
_cell.angle_gamma   90.00
#
_symmetry.space_group_name_H-M   'P 1'
#
loop_
_entity.id
_entity.type
_entity.pdbx_description
1 polymer ?
#
loop_
_entity_poly.entity_id
_entity_poly.type
_entity_poly.pdbx_seq_one_letter_code
_entity_poly.pdbx_strand_id
1 'polypeptide(L)'
;MSKPVKDVIREVLKNKTKLFNLVEKLAGKKIRNELESVFNEHIEPVLKKMLNEYVALSWTDVEKNLYLSLKKSGLSDSQAKNLAHLTTLAMKAF
;
A
#
# COMPACT_ATOMS: atom_id res chain seq x y z
N MET A 1 6.43 -16.01 13.33
CA MET A 1 5.36 -15.09 13.80
C MET A 1 5.16 -14.01 12.75
N SER A 2 3.93 -13.60 12.45
CA SER A 2 3.72 -12.44 11.56
C SER A 2 4.17 -11.16 12.26
N LYS A 3 4.82 -10.26 11.52
CA LYS A 3 5.14 -8.92 12.04
C LYS A 3 3.83 -8.15 12.30
N PRO A 4 3.76 -7.31 13.35
CA PRO A 4 2.63 -6.39 13.54
C PRO A 4 2.45 -5.49 12.32
N VAL A 5 1.20 -5.22 11.92
CA VAL A 5 0.86 -4.41 10.74
C VAL A 5 1.53 -3.03 10.80
N LYS A 6 1.52 -2.39 11.98
CA LYS A 6 2.16 -1.08 12.19
C LYS A 6 3.67 -1.09 11.94
N ASP A 7 4.36 -2.17 12.27
CA ASP A 7 5.81 -2.27 12.06
C ASP A 7 6.13 -2.39 10.58
N VAL A 8 5.36 -3.19 9.85
CA VAL A 8 5.46 -3.26 8.39
C VAL A 8 5.20 -1.90 7.76
N ILE A 9 4.17 -1.17 8.19
CA ILE A 9 3.90 0.17 7.65
C ILE A 9 5.11 1.09 7.88
N ARG A 10 5.73 1.07 9.06
CA ARG A 10 6.94 1.87 9.34
C ARG A 10 8.11 1.46 8.45
N GLU A 11 8.32 0.17 8.23
CA GLU A 11 9.38 -0.33 7.36
C GLU A 11 9.15 0.07 5.89
N VAL A 12 7.91 -0.01 5.41
CA VAL A 12 7.50 0.44 4.06
C VAL A 12 7.77 1.92 3.87
N LEU A 13 7.40 2.76 4.85
CA LEU A 13 7.64 4.20 4.80
C LEU A 13 9.15 4.55 4.81
N LYS A 14 9.99 3.70 5.42
CA LYS A 14 11.46 3.84 5.39
C LYS A 14 12.09 3.34 4.09
N ASN A 15 11.50 2.35 3.44
CA ASN A 15 12.06 1.72 2.24
C ASN A 15 10.99 1.42 1.18
N LYS A 16 10.43 2.48 0.59
CA LYS A 16 9.41 2.37 -0.47
C LYS A 16 9.92 1.62 -1.71
N THR A 17 11.21 1.70 -2.01
CA THR A 17 11.83 0.98 -3.14
C THR A 17 11.67 -0.53 -2.99
N LYS A 18 11.83 -1.08 -1.78
CA LYS A 18 11.58 -2.51 -1.52
C LYS A 18 10.13 -2.89 -1.80
N LEU A 19 9.17 -2.03 -1.44
CA LEU A 19 7.75 -2.26 -1.74
C LEU A 19 7.53 -2.31 -3.26
N PHE A 20 8.06 -1.33 -3.99
CA PHE A 20 7.95 -1.27 -5.45
C PHE A 20 8.55 -2.51 -6.12
N ASN A 21 9.70 -2.99 -5.65
CA ASN A 21 10.33 -4.21 -6.15
C ASN A 21 9.49 -5.47 -5.85
N LEU A 22 8.82 -5.53 -4.69
CA LEU A 22 7.91 -6.63 -4.37
C LEU A 22 6.68 -6.61 -5.28
N VAL A 23 6.11 -5.43 -5.55
CA VAL A 23 4.98 -5.29 -6.48
C VAL A 23 5.39 -5.63 -7.92
N GLU A 24 6.60 -5.23 -8.34
CA GLU A 24 7.15 -5.64 -9.65
C GLU A 24 7.26 -7.16 -9.77
N LYS A 25 7.68 -7.87 -8.72
CA LYS A 25 7.73 -9.34 -8.71
C LYS A 25 6.34 -9.99 -8.79
N LEU A 26 5.32 -9.36 -8.21
CA LEU A 26 3.96 -9.90 -8.17
C LEU A 26 3.18 -9.65 -9.46
N ALA A 27 3.32 -8.46 -10.05
CA ALA A 27 2.43 -7.98 -11.11
C ALA A 27 3.16 -7.28 -12.27
N GLY A 28 4.49 -7.29 -12.28
CA GLY A 28 5.31 -6.75 -13.35
C GLY A 28 5.54 -5.24 -13.26
N LYS A 29 6.45 -4.78 -14.14
CA LYS A 29 6.96 -3.40 -14.16
C LYS A 29 5.88 -2.33 -14.41
N LYS A 30 4.85 -2.65 -15.20
CA LYS A 30 3.73 -1.71 -15.46
C LYS A 30 3.04 -1.32 -14.16
N ILE A 31 2.65 -2.30 -13.35
CA ILE A 31 1.95 -2.07 -12.08
C ILE A 31 2.87 -1.41 -11.06
N ARG A 32 4.16 -1.77 -11.05
CA ARG A 32 5.15 -1.02 -10.26
C ARG A 32 5.13 0.47 -10.60
N ASN A 33 5.21 0.83 -11.88
CA ASN A 33 5.27 2.23 -12.28
C ASN A 33 3.98 2.98 -11.93
N GLU A 34 2.81 2.33 -12.09
CA GLU A 34 1.51 2.87 -11.66
C GLU A 34 1.46 3.09 -10.14
N LEU A 35 2.00 2.15 -9.36
CA LEU A 35 2.10 2.30 -7.91
C LEU A 35 3.03 3.45 -7.53
N GLU A 36 4.19 3.53 -8.15
CA GLU A 36 5.22 4.54 -7.88
C GLU A 36 4.70 5.95 -8.19
N SER A 37 3.90 6.13 -9.26
CA SER A 37 3.33 7.43 -9.62
C SER A 37 2.30 7.96 -8.62
N VAL A 38 1.53 7.07 -7.98
CA VAL A 38 0.49 7.46 -7.00
C VAL A 38 0.94 7.37 -5.54
N PHE A 39 2.13 6.82 -5.28
CA PHE A 39 2.54 6.45 -3.91
C PHE A 39 2.60 7.65 -2.96
N ASN A 40 3.34 8.69 -3.34
CA ASN A 40 3.60 9.82 -2.44
C ASN A 40 2.31 10.63 -2.13
N GLU A 41 1.38 10.69 -3.09
CA GLU A 41 0.15 11.50 -2.97
C GLU A 41 -1.01 10.71 -2.35
N HIS A 42 -1.13 9.41 -2.65
CA HIS A 42 -2.32 8.64 -2.30
C HIS A 42 -2.08 7.47 -1.35
N ILE A 43 -0.84 7.00 -1.20
CA ILE A 43 -0.54 5.84 -0.33
C ILE A 43 0.20 6.28 0.92
N GLU A 44 1.30 7.00 0.77
CA GLU A 44 2.14 7.45 1.88
C GLU A 44 1.36 8.24 2.95
N PRO A 45 0.49 9.21 2.60
CA PRO A 45 -0.28 9.95 3.60
C PRO A 45 -1.26 9.06 4.36
N VAL A 46 -1.87 8.09 3.69
CA VAL A 46 -2.79 7.13 4.30
C VAL A 46 -2.04 6.25 5.29
N LEU A 47 -0.90 5.70 4.90
CA LEU A 47 -0.08 4.87 5.77
C LEU A 47 0.38 5.64 7.03
N LYS A 48 0.81 6.90 6.88
CA LYS A 48 1.15 7.77 8.01
C LYS A 48 -0.05 8.05 8.91
N LYS A 49 -1.22 8.35 8.32
CA LYS A 49 -2.47 8.58 9.05
C LYS A 49 -2.85 7.34 9.87
N MET A 50 -2.75 6.16 9.26
CA MET A 50 -3.05 4.88 9.92
C MET A 50 -2.16 4.61 11.13
N LEU A 51 -0.87 4.96 11.06
CA LEU A 51 0.04 4.83 12.21
C LEU A 51 -0.37 5.68 13.41
N ASN A 52 -0.93 6.87 13.15
CA ASN A 52 -1.26 7.85 14.18
C ASN A 52 -2.67 7.67 14.77
N GLU A 53 -3.66 7.35 13.92
CA GLU A 53 -5.08 7.41 14.32
C GLU A 53 -5.65 6.07 14.79
N TYR A 54 -5.06 4.95 14.38
CA TYR A 54 -5.63 3.63 14.66
C TYR A 54 -4.94 2.99 15.86
N VAL A 55 -5.71 2.54 16.86
CA VAL A 55 -5.17 1.81 18.02
C VAL A 55 -4.71 0.40 17.59
N ALA A 56 -5.58 -0.32 16.88
CA ALA A 56 -5.30 -1.61 16.25
C ALA A 56 -5.53 -1.53 14.74
N LEU A 57 -4.71 -2.26 13.97
CA LEU A 57 -4.78 -2.30 12.50
C LEU A 57 -4.81 -3.74 12.02
N SER A 58 -5.82 -4.06 11.20
CA SER A 58 -5.83 -5.30 10.41
C SER A 58 -5.34 -5.03 8.98
N TRP A 59 -4.94 -6.10 8.27
CA TRP A 59 -4.63 -6.00 6.85
C TRP A 59 -5.83 -5.58 6.00
N THR A 60 -7.05 -5.95 6.42
CA THR A 60 -8.28 -5.53 5.76
C THR A 60 -8.47 -4.02 5.86
N ASP A 61 -8.13 -3.41 7.00
CA ASP A 61 -8.17 -1.95 7.16
C ASP A 61 -7.16 -1.26 6.24
N VAL A 62 -5.95 -1.82 6.10
CA VAL A 62 -4.93 -1.30 5.17
C VAL A 62 -5.44 -1.31 3.74
N GLU A 63 -5.87 -2.47 3.26
CA GLU A 63 -6.35 -2.62 1.89
C GLU A 63 -7.53 -1.69 1.59
N LYS A 64 -8.50 -1.60 2.51
CA LYS A 64 -9.66 -0.72 2.37
C LYS A 64 -9.28 0.75 2.31
N ASN A 65 -8.39 1.22 3.20
CA ASN A 65 -7.98 2.62 3.22
C ASN A 65 -7.13 2.99 1.99
N LEU A 66 -6.25 2.10 1.54
CA LEU A 66 -5.51 2.27 0.29
C LEU A 66 -6.46 2.37 -0.90
N TYR A 67 -7.43 1.45 -1.02
CA TYR A 67 -8.44 1.49 -2.07
C TYR A 67 -9.22 2.80 -2.10
N LEU A 68 -9.71 3.27 -0.94
CA LEU A 68 -10.46 4.51 -0.86
C LEU A 68 -9.64 5.73 -1.27
N SER A 69 -8.35 5.75 -0.96
CA SER A 69 -7.45 6.83 -1.35
C SER A 69 -7.09 6.79 -2.84
N LEU A 70 -6.80 5.59 -3.37
CA LEU A 70 -6.54 5.38 -4.79
C LEU A 70 -7.77 5.69 -5.66
N LYS A 71 -8.98 5.42 -5.17
CA LYS A 71 -10.20 5.84 -5.86
C LYS A 71 -10.33 7.36 -5.96
N LYS A 72 -9.80 8.10 -4.97
CA LYS A 72 -9.78 9.58 -5.01
C LYS A 72 -8.75 10.14 -5.98
N SER A 73 -7.78 9.34 -6.45
CA SER A 73 -6.79 9.76 -7.44
C SER A 73 -7.33 9.75 -8.88
N GLY A 74 -8.60 9.42 -9.08
CA GLY A 74 -9.22 9.30 -10.41
C GLY A 74 -8.99 7.96 -11.10
N LEU A 75 -8.36 6.99 -10.43
CA LEU A 75 -8.26 5.62 -10.94
C LEU A 75 -9.64 4.98 -11.05
N SER A 76 -9.83 4.12 -12.06
CA SER A 76 -11.04 3.30 -12.15
C SER A 76 -11.17 2.38 -10.93
N ASP A 77 -12.40 1.97 -10.62
CA ASP A 77 -12.68 1.09 -9.48
C ASP A 77 -11.85 -0.20 -9.51
N SER A 78 -11.70 -0.79 -10.70
CA SER A 78 -10.88 -1.99 -10.94
C SER A 78 -9.38 -1.72 -10.68
N GLN A 79 -8.85 -0.62 -11.19
CA GLN A 79 -7.44 -0.25 -10.98
C GLN A 79 -7.14 0.02 -9.51
N ALA A 80 -8.00 0.79 -8.83
CA ALA A 80 -7.84 1.11 -7.42
C ALA A 80 -7.89 -0.16 -6.55
N LYS A 81 -8.83 -1.08 -6.82
CA LYS A 81 -8.90 -2.38 -6.12
C LYS A 81 -7.64 -3.20 -6.34
N ASN A 82 -7.20 -3.34 -7.60
CA ASN A 82 -6.03 -4.14 -7.95
C ASN A 82 -4.76 -3.59 -7.29
N LEU A 83 -4.52 -2.27 -7.38
CA LEU A 83 -3.36 -1.63 -6.77
C LEU A 83 -3.38 -1.73 -5.24
N ALA A 84 -4.53 -1.50 -4.60
CA ALA A 84 -4.65 -1.65 -3.14
C ALA A 84 -4.36 -3.09 -2.69
N HIS A 85 -4.91 -4.07 -3.40
CA HIS A 85 -4.71 -5.48 -3.12
C HIS A 85 -3.24 -5.89 -3.26
N LEU A 86 -2.62 -5.59 -4.41
CA LEU A 86 -1.22 -5.92 -4.68
C LEU A 86 -0.26 -5.22 -3.74
N THR A 87 -0.54 -3.96 -3.40
CA THR A 87 0.25 -3.23 -2.40
C THR A 87 0.14 -3.91 -1.04
N THR A 88 -1.06 -4.29 -0.61
CA THR A 88 -1.27 -4.98 0.68
C THR A 88 -0.59 -6.35 0.70
N LEU A 89 -0.66 -7.11 -0.40
CA LEU A 89 0.07 -8.38 -0.54
C LEU A 89 1.59 -8.18 -0.45
N ALA A 90 2.13 -7.19 -1.14
CA ALA A 90 3.55 -6.86 -1.07
C ALA A 90 3.98 -6.44 0.34
N MET A 91 3.14 -5.67 1.06
CA MET A 91 3.39 -5.32 2.46
C MET A 91 3.41 -6.56 3.37
N LYS A 92 2.51 -7.53 3.18
CA LYS A 92 2.52 -8.79 3.95
C LYS A 92 3.82 -9.59 3.77
N ALA A 93 4.55 -9.36 2.67
CA ALA A 93 5.83 -10.00 2.34
C ALA A 93 7.08 -9.15 2.67
N PHE A 94 6.92 -8.05 3.41
CA PHE A 94 7.96 -7.04 3.67
C PHE A 94 8.92 -7.39 4.83
#